data_AF-A0A6A5HX38-F1
#
_entry.id   AF-A0A6A5HX38-F1
#
_cell.length_a   1.000
_cell.length_b   1.000
_cell.length_c   1.000
_cell.angle_alpha   90.00
_cell.angle_beta   90.00
_cell.angle_gamma   90.00
#
_symmetry.space_group_name_H-M   'P 1'
#
loop_
_entity.id
_entity.type
_entity.pdbx_description
1 polymer ?
#
loop_
_entity_poly.entity_id
_entity_poly.type
_entity_poly.pdbx_seq_one_letter_code
_entity_poly.pdbx_strand_id
1 'polypeptide(L)'
;MLDSLVYRIPFTSAVTFYASTMKPDSFIRYLVAALYGFEYISQLYTVMFCFVRVLVLFHPKRHLKISRYLYIFWSITSLLISLIGCSPHIMTNAMAMQLDYPFQYGSIILTTMVGYASHAQVIGGYTFAIFVTACIVLTTLAMLLKMKSLKLM
;
A
#
# COMPACT_ATOMS: atom_id res chain seq x y z
N MET A 1 35.04 -4.96 -5.20
CA MET A 1 34.62 -6.03 -6.13
C MET A 1 33.88 -7.09 -5.34
N LEU A 2 32.60 -6.86 -5.06
CA LEU A 2 31.66 -7.95 -4.82
C LEU A 2 30.63 -7.79 -5.92
N ASP A 3 30.63 -8.75 -6.85
CA ASP A 3 29.61 -8.89 -7.87
C ASP A 3 28.25 -9.08 -7.19
N SER A 4 27.51 -7.99 -7.03
CA SER A 4 26.08 -8.06 -6.86
C SER A 4 25.54 -8.65 -8.15
N LEU A 5 25.21 -9.95 -8.10
CA LEU A 5 24.39 -10.65 -9.08
C LEU A 5 23.08 -9.88 -9.22
N VAL A 6 23.08 -8.87 -10.09
CA VAL A 6 21.89 -8.15 -10.51
C VAL A 6 21.12 -9.16 -11.36
N TYR A 7 20.21 -9.88 -10.71
CA TYR A 7 19.17 -10.64 -11.39
C TYR A 7 18.29 -9.63 -12.14
N ARG A 8 18.76 -9.24 -13.34
CA ARG A 8 17.98 -8.42 -14.26
C ARG A 8 16.83 -9.30 -14.71
N ILE A 9 15.64 -9.02 -14.17
CA ILE A 9 14.40 -9.56 -14.69
C ILE A 9 14.39 -9.19 -16.19
N PRO A 10 14.45 -10.16 -17.13
CA PRO A 10 14.71 -9.92 -18.56
C PRO A 10 13.62 -9.08 -19.27
N PHE A 11 12.58 -8.69 -18.54
CA PHE A 11 11.48 -7.85 -19.01
C PHE A 11 11.73 -6.34 -18.86
N THR A 12 12.75 -5.90 -18.13
CA THR A 12 13.00 -4.45 -17.91
C THR A 12 13.33 -3.72 -19.21
N SER A 13 14.02 -4.34 -20.18
CA SER A 13 14.33 -3.72 -21.48
C SER A 13 13.08 -3.45 -22.32
N ALA A 14 12.12 -4.38 -22.34
CA ALA A 14 10.87 -4.23 -23.08
C ALA A 14 9.97 -3.17 -22.43
N VAL A 15 9.89 -3.15 -21.10
CA VAL A 15 9.14 -2.13 -20.34
C VAL A 15 9.77 -0.74 -20.52
N THR A 16 11.11 -0.66 -20.58
CA THR A 16 11.84 0.60 -20.82
C THR A 16 11.62 1.14 -22.23
N PHE A 17 11.66 0.27 -23.24
CA PHE A 17 11.36 0.65 -24.62
C PHE A 17 9.89 1.04 -24.82
N TYR A 18 8.96 0.35 -24.15
CA TYR A 18 7.55 0.72 -24.16
C TYR A 18 7.31 2.05 -23.44
N ALA A 19 8.03 2.31 -22.34
CA ALA A 19 8.00 3.57 -21.62
C ALA A 19 8.51 4.76 -22.45
N SER A 20 9.59 4.58 -23.23
CA SER A 20 10.09 5.63 -24.12
C SER A 20 9.18 5.92 -25.32
N THR A 21 8.33 4.96 -25.69
CA THR A 21 7.39 5.06 -26.83
C THR A 21 5.95 5.31 -26.35
N MET A 22 5.77 5.57 -25.05
CA MET A 22 4.45 5.59 -24.43
C MET A 22 3.64 6.81 -24.88
N LYS A 23 2.56 6.58 -25.63
CA LYS A 23 1.54 7.60 -25.87
C LYS A 23 0.84 7.96 -24.56
N PRO A 24 0.39 9.22 -24.38
CA PRO A 24 -0.34 9.63 -23.19
C PRO A 24 -1.46 8.66 -22.85
N ASP A 25 -2.38 8.30 -23.76
CA ASP A 25 -3.52 7.38 -23.52
C ASP A 25 -3.18 5.88 -23.39
N SER A 26 -2.09 5.54 -22.70
CA SER A 26 -1.65 4.15 -22.58
C SER A 26 -2.33 3.39 -21.43
N PHE A 27 -2.61 2.11 -21.66
CA PHE A 27 -3.07 1.10 -20.68
C PHE A 27 -2.31 1.13 -19.35
N ILE A 28 -1.05 1.58 -19.35
CA ILE A 28 -0.20 1.66 -18.17
C ILE A 28 -0.75 2.60 -17.10
N ARG A 29 -1.54 3.62 -17.43
CA ARG A 29 -2.20 4.47 -16.41
C ARG A 29 -3.13 3.66 -15.51
N TYR A 30 -3.95 2.80 -16.11
CA TYR A 30 -4.87 1.94 -15.38
C TYR A 30 -4.12 0.89 -14.57
N LEU A 31 -3.01 0.35 -15.12
CA LEU A 31 -2.15 -0.58 -14.41
C LEU A 31 -1.49 0.07 -13.18
N VAL A 32 -0.93 1.27 -13.32
CA VAL A 32 -0.34 2.03 -12.21
C VAL A 32 -1.40 2.41 -11.18
N ALA A 33 -2.57 2.89 -11.61
CA ALA A 33 -3.67 3.19 -10.69
C ALA A 33 -4.15 1.95 -9.92
N ALA A 34 -4.22 0.79 -10.58
CA ALA A 34 -4.55 -0.48 -9.93
C ALA A 34 -3.49 -0.89 -8.91
N LEU A 35 -2.19 -0.75 -9.22
CA LEU A 35 -1.10 -1.03 -8.28
C LEU A 35 -1.21 -0.18 -7.02
N TYR A 36 -1.39 1.14 -7.15
CA TYR A 36 -1.63 2.01 -5.99
C TYR A 36 -2.87 1.60 -5.20
N GLY A 37 -3.93 1.15 -5.88
CA GLY A 37 -5.13 0.61 -5.22
C GLY A 37 -4.82 -0.62 -4.38
N PHE A 38 -4.11 -1.58 -4.95
CA PHE A 38 -3.67 -2.78 -4.23
C PHE A 38 -2.79 -2.43 -3.03
N GLU A 39 -1.92 -1.42 -3.13
CA GLU A 39 -1.12 -0.95 -1.99
C GLU A 39 -1.99 -0.41 -0.85
N TYR A 40 -2.95 0.49 -1.15
CA TYR A 40 -3.87 1.02 -0.15
C TYR A 40 -4.71 -0.09 0.49
N ILE A 41 -5.22 -1.02 -0.32
CA ILE A 41 -5.99 -2.19 0.14
C ILE A 41 -5.13 -3.04 1.09
N SER A 42 -3.89 -3.35 0.72
CA SER A 42 -2.97 -4.18 1.51
C SER A 42 -2.67 -3.55 2.88
N GLN A 43 -2.44 -2.24 2.92
CA GLN A 43 -2.22 -1.52 4.17
C GLN A 43 -3.47 -1.52 5.07
N LEU A 44 -4.68 -1.31 4.52
CA LEU A 44 -5.93 -1.34 5.30
C LEU A 44 -6.26 -2.74 5.84
N TYR A 45 -6.00 -3.80 5.06
CA TYR A 45 -6.19 -5.18 5.55
C TYR A 45 -5.18 -5.54 6.64
N THR A 46 -3.97 -4.97 6.59
CA THR A 46 -2.98 -5.15 7.67
C THR A 46 -3.50 -4.57 9.00
N VAL A 47 -4.11 -3.37 8.98
CA VAL A 47 -4.74 -2.79 10.18
C VAL A 47 -5.88 -3.66 10.69
N MET A 48 -6.71 -4.17 9.79
CA MET A 48 -7.81 -5.07 10.14
C MET A 48 -7.31 -6.35 10.81
N PHE A 49 -6.26 -6.96 10.27
CA PHE A 49 -5.62 -8.14 10.84
C PHE A 49 -5.12 -7.87 12.27
N CYS A 50 -4.44 -6.74 12.49
CA CYS A 50 -4.02 -6.30 13.82
C CYS A 50 -5.20 -6.17 14.79
N PHE A 51 -6.32 -5.59 14.35
CA PHE A 51 -7.53 -5.45 15.17
C PHE A 51 -8.17 -6.79 15.53
N VAL A 52 -8.29 -7.73 14.57
CA VAL A 52 -8.85 -9.06 14.84
C VAL A 52 -8.03 -9.79 15.89
N ARG A 53 -6.69 -9.73 15.80
CA ARG A 53 -5.80 -10.36 16.78
C ARG A 53 -6.04 -9.85 18.20
N VAL A 54 -6.25 -8.55 18.36
CA VAL A 54 -6.59 -7.95 19.65
C VAL A 54 -7.99 -8.39 20.10
N LEU A 55 -8.98 -8.34 19.21
CA LEU A 55 -10.36 -8.70 19.53
C LEU A 55 -10.51 -10.16 20.03
N VAL A 56 -9.78 -11.09 19.40
CA VAL A 56 -9.73 -12.50 19.82
C VAL A 56 -9.20 -12.63 21.25
N LEU A 57 -8.20 -11.84 21.64
CA LEU A 57 -7.61 -11.85 22.98
C LEU A 57 -8.56 -11.29 24.05
N PHE A 58 -9.35 -10.26 23.72
CA PHE A 58 -10.26 -9.62 24.68
C PHE A 58 -11.59 -10.38 24.85
N HIS A 59 -12.16 -10.95 23.77
CA HIS A 59 -13.50 -11.54 23.79
C HIS A 59 -13.59 -12.91 23.09
N PRO A 60 -12.99 -13.97 23.66
CA PRO A 60 -12.89 -15.29 23.02
C PRO A 60 -14.24 -15.97 22.73
N LYS A 61 -15.32 -15.66 23.44
CA LYS A 61 -16.63 -16.31 23.22
C LYS A 61 -17.51 -15.66 22.14
N ARG A 62 -17.30 -14.36 21.85
CA ARG A 62 -18.12 -13.60 20.89
C ARG A 62 -17.33 -13.11 19.66
N HIS A 63 -16.01 -13.35 19.61
CA HIS A 63 -15.15 -12.84 18.56
C HIS A 63 -15.59 -13.24 17.15
N LEU A 64 -16.08 -14.46 16.91
CA LEU A 64 -16.45 -14.93 15.56
C LEU A 64 -17.57 -14.08 14.93
N LYS A 65 -18.64 -13.80 15.67
CA LYS A 65 -19.77 -13.00 15.16
C LYS A 65 -19.33 -11.57 14.90
N ILE A 66 -18.64 -10.95 15.87
CA ILE A 66 -18.20 -9.56 15.79
C ILE A 66 -17.16 -9.37 14.67
N SER A 67 -16.19 -10.28 14.57
CA SER A 67 -15.14 -10.24 13.54
C SER A 67 -15.72 -10.39 12.14
N ARG A 68 -16.77 -11.21 11.96
CA ARG A 68 -17.43 -11.36 10.66
C ARG A 68 -18.10 -10.06 10.20
N TYR A 69 -18.87 -9.40 11.07
CA TYR A 69 -19.50 -8.12 10.72
C TYR A 69 -18.44 -7.03 10.48
N LEU A 70 -17.43 -6.96 11.34
CA LEU A 70 -16.32 -6.03 11.20
C LEU A 70 -15.58 -6.26 9.87
N TYR A 71 -15.30 -7.50 9.50
CA TYR A 71 -14.64 -7.84 8.24
C TYR A 71 -15.45 -7.41 7.02
N ILE A 72 -16.75 -7.69 6.99
CA ILE A 72 -17.60 -7.32 5.85
C ILE A 72 -17.65 -5.79 5.73
N PHE A 73 -17.94 -5.10 6.83
CA PHE A 73 -18.00 -3.64 6.85
C PHE A 73 -16.67 -3.02 6.44
N TRP A 74 -15.56 -3.47 7.05
CA TRP A 74 -14.22 -2.98 6.75
C TRP A 74 -13.81 -3.25 5.30
N SER A 75 -14.12 -4.43 4.76
CA SER A 75 -13.79 -4.80 3.38
C SER A 75 -14.51 -3.92 2.37
N ILE A 76 -15.76 -3.52 2.64
CA ILE A 76 -16.49 -2.58 1.79
C ILE A 76 -15.86 -1.19 1.89
N THR A 77 -15.60 -0.73 3.11
CA THR A 77 -14.97 0.58 3.35
C THR A 77 -13.57 0.67 2.72
N SER A 78 -12.73 -0.36 2.84
CA SER A 78 -11.38 -0.38 2.26
C SER A 78 -11.39 -0.34 0.75
N LEU A 79 -12.36 -1.02 0.13
CA LEU A 79 -12.54 -0.99 -1.32
C LEU A 79 -12.97 0.40 -1.80
N LEU A 80 -13.90 1.05 -1.10
CA LEU A 80 -14.32 2.43 -1.40
C LEU A 80 -13.16 3.42 -1.26
N ILE A 81 -12.41 3.36 -0.15
CA ILE A 81 -11.25 4.22 0.09
C ILE A 81 -10.20 4.01 -0.99
N SER A 82 -9.93 2.77 -1.39
CA SER A 82 -9.00 2.46 -2.48
C SER A 82 -9.47 3.03 -3.81
N LEU A 83 -10.74 2.90 -4.17
CA LEU A 83 -11.26 3.46 -5.42
C LEU A 83 -11.12 4.99 -5.44
N ILE A 84 -11.40 5.65 -4.31
CA ILE A 84 -11.23 7.09 -4.16
C ILE A 84 -9.75 7.46 -4.27
N GLY A 85 -8.85 6.73 -3.60
CA GLY A 85 -7.40 6.96 -3.64
C GLY A 85 -6.79 6.73 -5.03
N CYS A 86 -7.34 5.80 -5.82
CA CYS A 86 -6.92 5.53 -7.20
C CYS A 86 -7.41 6.58 -8.21
N SER A 87 -8.53 7.23 -7.94
CA SER A 87 -9.16 8.20 -8.86
C SER A 87 -8.20 9.29 -9.38
N PRO A 88 -7.36 9.96 -8.57
CA PRO A 88 -6.39 10.95 -9.08
C PRO A 88 -5.34 10.34 -10.02
N HIS A 89 -4.98 9.07 -9.85
CA HIS A 89 -4.03 8.37 -10.70
C HIS A 89 -4.61 8.02 -12.08
N ILE A 90 -5.93 7.84 -12.20
CA ILE A 90 -6.60 7.55 -13.47
C ILE A 90 -6.73 8.82 -14.33
N MET A 91 -7.02 9.95 -13.69
CA MET A 91 -7.26 11.23 -14.38
C MET A 91 -6.00 11.87 -14.95
N THR A 92 -4.81 11.35 -14.64
CA THR A 92 -3.55 12.00 -14.97
C THR A 92 -2.57 11.14 -15.71
N ASN A 93 -1.67 11.81 -16.41
CA ASN A 93 -0.76 11.15 -17.34
C ASN A 93 0.24 10.26 -16.58
N ALA A 94 0.36 9.01 -17.00
CA ALA A 94 1.47 8.14 -16.59
C ALA A 94 2.77 8.74 -17.13
N MET A 95 3.80 8.72 -16.29
CA MET A 95 5.14 9.18 -16.57
C MET A 95 6.13 8.10 -16.14
N ALA A 96 7.11 7.86 -17.00
CA ALA A 96 8.24 7.02 -16.66
C ALA A 96 9.41 7.93 -16.31
N MET A 97 10.02 7.74 -15.15
CA MET A 97 11.25 8.41 -14.75
C MET A 97 12.35 7.38 -14.53
N GLN A 98 13.57 7.75 -14.88
CA GLN A 98 14.76 6.97 -14.54
C GLN A 98 15.09 7.20 -13.07
N LEU A 99 15.43 6.14 -12.35
CA LEU A 99 15.71 6.24 -10.92
C LEU A 99 17.06 6.96 -10.70
N ASP A 100 17.12 7.78 -9.65
CA ASP A 100 18.35 8.50 -9.30
C ASP A 100 19.45 7.57 -8.77
N TYR A 101 20.66 8.10 -8.58
CA TYR A 101 21.83 7.33 -8.11
C TYR A 101 21.50 6.49 -6.86
N PRO A 102 21.87 5.19 -6.78
CA PRO A 102 22.85 4.46 -7.61
C PRO A 102 22.26 3.61 -8.76
N PHE A 103 20.97 3.75 -9.07
CA PHE A 103 20.26 2.84 -9.99
C PHE A 103 19.96 3.44 -11.36
N GLN A 104 20.78 4.41 -11.79
CA GLN A 104 20.59 5.14 -13.04
C GLN A 104 20.57 4.25 -14.28
N TYR A 105 21.14 3.04 -14.26
CA TYR A 105 21.12 2.14 -15.42
C TYR A 105 20.11 1.00 -15.27
N GLY A 106 19.05 1.02 -16.09
CA GLY A 106 18.11 -0.09 -16.27
C GLY A 106 16.96 -0.18 -15.26
N SER A 107 16.82 0.81 -14.38
CA SER A 107 15.66 0.94 -13.50
C SER A 107 14.84 2.17 -13.87
N ILE A 108 13.54 1.95 -14.04
CA ILE A 108 12.56 2.94 -14.44
C ILE A 108 11.40 2.85 -13.46
N ILE A 109 11.03 3.98 -12.87
CA ILE A 109 9.81 4.13 -12.10
C ILE A 109 8.71 4.56 -13.05
N LEU A 110 7.66 3.74 -13.11
CA LEU A 110 6.38 4.12 -13.70
C LEU A 110 5.53 4.72 -12.59
N THR A 111 5.24 6.01 -12.70
CA THR A 111 4.41 6.75 -11.75
C THR A 111 3.46 7.68 -12.51
N THR A 112 2.54 8.38 -11.85
CA THR A 112 1.63 9.34 -12.51
C THR A 112 2.00 10.76 -12.09
N MET A 113 1.82 11.75 -12.98
CA MET A 113 2.19 13.16 -12.70
C MET A 113 1.73 13.69 -11.35
N VAL A 114 0.57 13.25 -10.86
CA VAL A 114 0.01 13.71 -9.57
C VAL A 114 0.75 13.11 -8.37
N GLY A 115 1.27 11.88 -8.48
CA GLY A 115 2.04 11.25 -7.42
C GLY A 115 3.41 11.92 -7.18
N TYR A 116 3.93 12.65 -8.16
CA TYR A 116 5.21 13.37 -8.06
C TYR A 116 5.05 14.89 -7.96
N ALA A 117 4.13 15.49 -8.72
CA ALA A 117 3.99 16.94 -8.81
C ALA A 117 2.96 17.52 -7.83
N SER A 118 2.01 16.71 -7.33
CA SER A 118 1.01 17.23 -6.40
C SER A 118 1.45 17.03 -4.95
N HIS A 119 1.76 18.15 -4.27
CA HIS A 119 2.05 18.13 -2.84
C HIS A 119 0.89 17.53 -2.03
N ALA A 120 -0.36 17.76 -2.46
CA ALA A 120 -1.54 17.24 -1.79
C ALA A 120 -1.60 15.70 -1.75
N GLN A 121 -1.24 15.01 -2.84
CA GLN A 121 -1.27 13.55 -2.87
C GLN A 121 -0.10 12.93 -2.09
N VAL A 122 1.08 13.56 -2.14
CA VAL A 122 2.23 13.16 -1.34
C VAL A 122 1.92 13.31 0.16
N ILE A 123 1.38 14.45 0.57
CA ILE A 123 0.95 14.70 1.95
C ILE A 123 -0.16 13.71 2.36
N GLY A 124 -1.12 13.44 1.48
CA GLY A 124 -2.16 12.43 1.68
C GLY A 124 -1.59 11.03 1.91
N GLY A 125 -0.61 10.61 1.12
CA GLY A 125 0.08 9.32 1.29
C GLY A 125 0.84 9.22 2.61
N TYR A 126 1.60 10.26 2.98
CA TYR A 126 2.32 10.29 4.25
C TYR A 126 1.38 10.27 5.47
N THR A 127 0.32 11.08 5.45
CA THR A 127 -0.66 11.10 6.54
C THR A 127 -1.37 9.77 6.69
N PHE A 128 -1.70 9.11 5.58
CA PHE A 128 -2.26 7.76 5.58
C PHE A 128 -1.29 6.72 6.16
N ALA A 129 -0.02 6.74 5.76
CA ALA A 129 0.99 5.83 6.30
C ALA A 129 1.23 6.02 7.80
N ILE A 130 1.27 7.27 8.29
CA ILE A 130 1.38 7.58 9.72
C ILE A 130 0.16 7.02 10.48
N PHE A 131 -1.04 7.21 9.95
CA PHE A 131 -2.26 6.68 10.55
C PHE A 131 -2.24 5.15 10.66
N VAL A 132 -1.92 4.45 9.57
CA VAL A 132 -1.79 2.97 9.55
C VAL A 132 -0.76 2.50 10.58
N THR A 133 0.40 3.15 10.61
CA THR A 133 1.48 2.82 11.56
C THR A 133 1.05 3.03 13.01
N ALA A 134 0.39 4.15 13.32
CA ALA A 134 -0.14 4.44 14.64
C ALA A 134 -1.16 3.37 15.08
N CYS A 135 -2.07 2.95 14.20
CA CYS A 135 -3.02 1.86 14.50
C CYS A 135 -2.31 0.54 14.83
N ILE A 136 -1.28 0.16 14.08
CA ILE A 136 -0.50 -1.06 14.33
C ILE A 136 0.22 -0.98 15.69
N VAL A 137 0.83 0.16 16.01
CA VAL A 137 1.52 0.36 17.29
C VAL A 137 0.54 0.30 18.46
N LEU A 138 -0.60 1.00 18.37
CA LEU A 138 -1.61 1.03 19.43
C LEU A 138 -2.22 -0.35 19.69
N THR A 139 -2.57 -1.08 18.62
CA THR A 139 -3.11 -2.44 18.75
C THR A 139 -2.09 -3.41 19.34
N THR A 140 -0.82 -3.31 18.93
CA THR A 140 0.27 -4.12 19.50
C THR A 140 0.51 -3.81 20.97
N LEU A 141 0.49 -2.53 21.36
CA LEU A 141 0.61 -2.11 22.75
C LEU A 141 -0.55 -2.65 23.60
N ALA A 142 -1.78 -2.54 23.12
CA ALA A 142 -2.96 -3.08 23.80
C ALA A 142 -2.85 -4.61 24.04
N MET A 143 -2.34 -5.34 23.04
CA MET A 143 -2.05 -6.77 23.18
C MET A 143 -1.01 -7.05 24.27
N LEU A 144 0.11 -6.31 24.29
CA LEU A 144 1.18 -6.49 25.27
C LEU A 144 0.71 -6.18 26.70
N LEU A 145 -0.06 -5.10 26.89
CA LEU A 145 -0.63 -4.74 28.19
C LEU A 145 -1.56 -5.84 28.72
N LYS A 146 -2.43 -6.38 27.86
CA LYS A 146 -3.35 -7.45 28.24
C LYS A 146 -2.61 -8.76 28.58
N MET A 147 -1.56 -9.09 27.82
CA MET A 147 -0.73 -10.26 28.13
C MET A 147 0.02 -10.11 29.45
N LYS A 148 0.52 -8.91 29.78
CA LYS A 148 1.14 -8.64 31.09
C LYS A 148 0.14 -8.80 32.22
N SER A 149 -1.08 -8.27 32.10
CA SER A 149 -2.09 -8.42 33.15
C SER A 149 -2.50 -9.87 33.39
N LEU A 150 -2.48 -10.71 32.35
CA LEU A 150 -2.80 -12.14 32.44
C LEU A 150 -1.67 -12.99 33.04
N LYS A 151 -0.41 -12.53 32.97
CA LYS A 151 0.74 -13.20 33.61
C LYS A 151 1.01 -12.74 35.04
N LEU A 152 0.42 -11.62 35.45
CA LEU A 152 0.52 -11.04 36.80
C LEU A 152 -0.62 -11.52 37.73
N MET A 153 -1.48 -12.42 37.25
CA MET A 153 -2.52 -13.12 38.01
C MET A 153 -2.20 -14.62 38.00
#